data_AF-A0A3D0M8C5-F1
#
_entry.id   AF-A0A3D0M8C5-F1
#
_cell.length_a   1.000
_cell.length_b   1.000
_cell.length_c   1.000
_cell.angle_alpha   90.00
_cell.angle_beta   90.00
_cell.angle_gamma   90.00
#
_symmetry.space_group_name_H-M   'P 1'
#
loop_
_entity.id
_entity.type
_entity.pdbx_description
1 polymer ?
#
loop_
_entity_poly.entity_id
_entity_poly.type
_entity_poly.pdbx_seq_one_letter_code
_entity_poly.pdbx_strand_id
1 'polypeptide(L)'
;MSYGTYYLNQNRFPQVPYLTDAAAKTVAGCYDTGTVESSACGLCYSGMMLHDLLGIDVPMEQLVAYSYHAKANLYPGTSLVPYAQLLCRKYDIKFSQSNKESDIIETIRQGGVCIANVGGDYKGHIGVFSHGGHYIYIYAYNEASGEFAVLDPSRKEGKYEEEGRKGKVRCQGDTVYCTADILKDDTANRDPGYFLFLRK
;
A
#
# COMPACT_ATOMS: atom_id res chain seq x y z
N MET A 1 -13.17 -15.24 -7.10
CA MET A 1 -12.14 -15.24 -6.04
C MET A 1 -12.59 -14.25 -4.98
N SER A 2 -12.38 -14.52 -3.69
CA SER A 2 -12.62 -13.53 -2.63
C SER A 2 -11.36 -12.72 -2.47
N TYR A 3 -11.43 -11.40 -2.56
CA TYR A 3 -10.27 -10.52 -2.31
C TYR A 3 -10.19 -10.12 -0.85
N GLY A 4 -9.01 -9.70 -0.41
CA GLY A 4 -8.76 -9.24 0.95
C GLY A 4 -8.77 -10.35 2.01
N THR A 5 -8.57 -11.61 1.60
CA THR A 5 -8.47 -12.76 2.53
C THR A 5 -7.04 -13.03 2.99
N TYR A 6 -6.05 -12.49 2.28
CA TYR A 6 -4.64 -12.62 2.61
C TYR A 6 -4.07 -11.26 3.02
N TYR A 7 -3.68 -11.15 4.29
CA TYR A 7 -3.22 -9.89 4.86
C TYR A 7 -1.75 -9.94 5.27
N LEU A 8 -0.93 -9.13 4.60
CA LEU A 8 0.45 -8.87 4.97
C LEU A 8 0.55 -7.55 5.74
N ASN A 9 0.91 -7.66 7.01
CA ASN A 9 1.21 -6.54 7.89
C ASN A 9 2.72 -6.49 8.14
N GLN A 10 3.36 -5.37 7.76
CA GLN A 10 4.81 -5.20 7.84
C GLN A 10 5.34 -5.36 9.27
N ASN A 11 4.54 -4.98 10.28
CA ASN A 11 4.91 -5.09 11.70
C ASN A 11 5.08 -6.54 12.18
N ARG A 12 4.69 -7.53 11.36
CA ARG A 12 4.91 -8.96 11.65
C ARG A 12 6.27 -9.48 11.22
N PHE A 13 7.11 -8.63 10.61
CA PHE A 13 8.40 -9.02 10.05
C PHE A 13 9.57 -8.15 10.56
N PRO A 14 9.72 -7.90 11.87
CA PRO A 14 10.82 -7.10 12.41
C PRO A 14 12.21 -7.73 12.16
N GLN A 15 12.25 -9.05 11.95
CA GLN A 15 13.49 -9.82 11.77
C GLN A 15 13.95 -9.91 10.31
N VAL A 16 13.12 -9.54 9.33
CA VAL A 16 13.47 -9.65 7.91
C VAL A 16 14.16 -8.35 7.48
N PRO A 17 15.45 -8.39 7.09
CA PRO A 17 16.17 -7.19 6.66
C PRO A 17 15.55 -6.61 5.40
N TYR A 18 15.40 -5.29 5.38
CA TYR A 18 15.03 -4.54 4.20
C TYR A 18 15.70 -3.17 4.21
N LEU A 19 16.91 -3.14 3.68
CA LEU A 19 17.70 -1.93 3.56
C LEU A 19 17.17 -1.05 2.43
N THR A 20 16.79 0.17 2.77
CA THR A 20 16.27 1.21 1.87
C THR A 20 17.12 2.46 1.95
N ASP A 21 16.79 3.49 1.17
CA ASP A 21 17.63 4.70 1.06
C ASP A 21 19.07 4.37 0.60
N ALA A 22 19.22 3.32 -0.19
CA ALA A 22 20.52 2.76 -0.55
C ALA A 22 21.37 3.68 -1.45
N ALA A 23 20.74 4.64 -2.14
CA ALA A 23 21.44 5.61 -2.98
C ALA A 23 22.03 6.77 -2.18
N ALA A 24 21.22 7.39 -1.32
CA ALA A 24 21.61 8.61 -0.62
C ALA A 24 22.21 8.33 0.76
N LYS A 25 21.81 7.22 1.41
CA LYS A 25 22.25 6.82 2.74
C LYS A 25 22.12 7.95 3.77
N THR A 26 20.98 8.61 3.75
CA THR A 26 20.66 9.77 4.58
C THR A 26 20.00 9.39 5.89
N VAL A 27 19.27 8.27 5.93
CA VAL A 27 18.57 7.78 7.12
C VAL A 27 19.20 6.48 7.59
N ALA A 28 20.05 6.51 8.63
CA ALA A 28 20.79 5.33 9.12
C ALA A 28 19.89 4.12 9.41
N GLY A 29 18.73 4.37 10.01
CA GLY A 29 17.72 3.33 10.28
C GLY A 29 17.12 2.68 9.03
N CYS A 30 17.34 3.25 7.84
CA CYS A 30 16.91 2.68 6.56
C CYS A 30 18.02 1.87 5.88
N TYR A 31 19.27 2.35 5.84
CA TYR A 31 20.31 1.72 5.01
C TYR A 31 21.26 0.78 5.76
N ASP A 32 21.38 0.89 7.10
CA ASP A 32 22.25 0.01 7.88
C ASP A 32 21.46 -1.05 8.66
N THR A 33 20.31 -0.67 9.21
CA THR A 33 19.52 -1.53 10.11
C THR A 33 18.05 -1.66 9.70
N GLY A 34 17.70 -1.26 8.47
CA GLY A 34 16.32 -1.27 7.98
C GLY A 34 15.72 -2.67 7.92
N THR A 35 14.44 -2.79 8.27
CA THR A 35 13.70 -4.05 8.29
C THR A 35 12.38 -3.91 7.53
N VAL A 36 11.71 -5.03 7.28
CA VAL A 36 10.37 -5.01 6.67
C VAL A 36 9.40 -4.20 7.53
N GLU A 37 9.46 -4.35 8.86
CA GLU A 37 8.64 -3.56 9.79
C GLU A 37 8.78 -2.05 9.59
N SER A 38 9.98 -1.54 9.29
CA SER A 38 10.19 -0.09 9.22
C SER A 38 9.78 0.55 7.89
N SER A 39 9.73 -0.22 6.78
CA SER A 39 9.78 0.40 5.44
C SER A 39 9.11 -0.38 4.30
N ALA A 40 8.39 -1.47 4.60
CA ALA A 40 7.92 -2.41 3.56
C ALA A 40 6.41 -2.40 3.28
N CYS A 41 5.70 -1.29 3.49
CA CYS A 41 4.31 -1.15 3.03
C CYS A 41 4.19 -1.44 1.52
N GLY A 42 5.21 -1.04 0.76
CA GLY A 42 5.39 -1.37 -0.66
C GLY A 42 5.48 -2.88 -0.96
N LEU A 43 6.18 -3.64 -0.13
CA LEU A 43 6.33 -5.08 -0.32
C LEU A 43 5.02 -5.79 0.08
N CYS A 44 4.42 -5.40 1.19
CA CYS A 44 3.18 -5.99 1.68
C CYS A 44 2.03 -5.84 0.67
N TYR A 45 1.84 -4.66 0.07
CA TYR A 45 0.79 -4.50 -0.96
C TYR A 45 1.02 -5.47 -2.12
N SER A 46 2.28 -5.70 -2.51
CA SER A 46 2.57 -6.53 -3.68
C SER A 46 2.28 -8.00 -3.43
N GLY A 47 2.54 -8.50 -2.22
CA GLY A 47 2.14 -9.86 -1.85
C GLY A 47 0.63 -10.03 -1.81
N MET A 48 -0.10 -9.06 -1.24
CA MET A 48 -1.58 -9.06 -1.23
C MET A 48 -2.16 -9.00 -2.64
N MET A 49 -1.62 -8.14 -3.50
CA MET A 49 -2.01 -8.01 -4.91
C MET A 49 -1.79 -9.31 -5.69
N LEU A 50 -0.64 -9.98 -5.52
CA LEU A 50 -0.34 -11.23 -6.21
C LEU A 50 -1.24 -12.38 -5.73
N HIS A 51 -1.56 -12.41 -4.43
CA HIS A 51 -2.53 -13.36 -3.89
C HIS A 51 -3.92 -13.13 -4.49
N ASP A 52 -4.45 -11.92 -4.41
CA ASP A 52 -5.82 -11.64 -4.85
C ASP A 52 -5.97 -11.81 -6.36
N LEU A 53 -5.06 -11.26 -7.18
CA LEU A 53 -5.20 -11.32 -8.64
C LEU A 53 -4.90 -12.70 -9.23
N LEU A 54 -3.98 -13.47 -8.63
CA LEU A 54 -3.40 -14.67 -9.24
C LEU A 54 -3.42 -15.92 -8.36
N GLY A 55 -3.78 -15.80 -7.08
CA GLY A 55 -3.70 -16.90 -6.10
C GLY A 55 -2.26 -17.30 -5.77
N ILE A 56 -1.29 -16.40 -5.93
CA ILE A 56 0.13 -16.69 -5.71
C ILE A 56 0.60 -16.04 -4.40
N ASP A 57 0.99 -16.88 -3.45
CA ASP A 57 1.68 -16.46 -2.24
C ASP A 57 3.18 -16.35 -2.49
N VAL A 58 3.73 -15.16 -2.28
CA VAL A 58 5.17 -14.91 -2.43
C VAL A 58 5.78 -14.66 -1.05
N PRO A 59 6.82 -15.42 -0.65
CA PRO A 59 7.53 -15.18 0.60
C PRO A 59 8.11 -13.77 0.70
N MET A 60 8.17 -13.22 1.92
CA MET A 60 8.62 -11.84 2.14
C MET A 60 10.05 -11.59 1.65
N GLU A 61 10.95 -12.55 1.83
CA GLU A 61 12.34 -12.51 1.36
C GLU A 61 12.42 -12.40 -0.17
N GLN A 62 11.48 -13.04 -0.87
CA GLN A 62 11.39 -12.97 -2.33
C GLN A 62 10.86 -11.61 -2.80
N LEU A 63 9.92 -11.00 -2.06
CA LEU A 63 9.45 -9.63 -2.30
C LEU A 63 10.58 -8.61 -2.08
N VAL A 64 11.39 -8.78 -1.03
CA VAL A 64 12.61 -8.00 -0.80
C VAL A 64 13.57 -8.13 -1.98
N ALA A 65 13.84 -9.35 -2.43
CA ALA A 65 14.72 -9.59 -3.58
C ALA A 65 14.20 -8.93 -4.87
N TYR A 66 12.87 -8.93 -5.10
CA TYR A 66 12.28 -8.21 -6.22
C TYR A 66 12.46 -6.69 -6.12
N SER A 67 12.32 -6.12 -4.92
CA SER A 67 12.57 -4.69 -4.70
C SER A 67 14.02 -4.32 -5.04
N TYR A 68 14.97 -5.12 -4.58
CA TYR A 68 16.40 -4.92 -4.89
C TYR A 68 16.69 -5.07 -6.38
N HIS A 69 16.12 -6.07 -7.04
CA HIS A 69 16.27 -6.25 -8.48
C HIS A 69 15.67 -5.07 -9.28
N ALA A 70 14.54 -4.53 -8.82
CA ALA A 70 13.90 -3.35 -9.40
C ALA A 70 14.65 -2.04 -9.10
N LYS A 71 15.64 -2.07 -8.19
CA LYS A 71 16.22 -0.87 -7.56
C LYS A 71 15.14 0.02 -6.92
N ALA A 72 14.10 -0.58 -6.38
CA ALA A 72 13.01 0.15 -5.75
C ALA A 72 13.36 0.63 -4.33
N ASN A 73 14.42 0.10 -3.73
CA ASN A 73 14.91 0.45 -2.39
C ASN A 73 15.93 1.60 -2.37
N LEU A 74 16.16 2.30 -3.48
CA LEU A 74 17.19 3.34 -3.56
C LEU A 74 16.89 4.58 -2.72
N TYR A 75 15.61 4.83 -2.42
CA TYR A 75 15.12 5.91 -1.56
C TYR A 75 14.43 5.31 -0.32
N PRO A 76 14.09 6.11 0.71
CA PRO A 76 13.36 5.59 1.86
C PRO A 76 12.09 4.84 1.46
N GLY A 77 11.93 3.62 1.98
CA GLY A 77 10.80 2.77 1.61
C GLY A 77 10.97 2.08 0.26
N THR A 78 9.85 1.93 -0.46
CA THR A 78 9.80 1.23 -1.76
C THR A 78 9.28 2.17 -2.83
N SER A 79 10.08 2.42 -3.86
CA SER A 79 9.68 3.18 -5.04
C SER A 79 8.71 2.33 -5.87
N LEU A 80 7.43 2.70 -5.85
CA LEU A 80 6.36 1.83 -6.36
C LEU A 80 6.46 1.63 -7.87
N VAL A 81 6.72 2.68 -8.67
CA VAL A 81 6.74 2.56 -10.13
C VAL A 81 7.73 1.50 -10.65
N PRO A 82 9.04 1.55 -10.32
CA PRO A 82 9.97 0.52 -10.80
C PRO A 82 9.62 -0.87 -10.27
N TYR A 83 9.11 -0.96 -9.03
CA TYR A 83 8.71 -2.21 -8.41
C TYR A 83 7.49 -2.84 -9.11
N ALA A 84 6.43 -2.06 -9.29
CA ALA A 84 5.21 -2.45 -10.02
C ALA A 84 5.53 -2.87 -11.45
N GLN A 85 6.36 -2.13 -12.17
CA GLN A 85 6.76 -2.48 -13.53
C GLN A 85 7.45 -3.85 -13.62
N LEU A 86 8.34 -4.17 -12.66
CA LEU A 86 8.96 -5.48 -12.57
C LEU A 86 7.93 -6.58 -12.34
N LEU A 87 7.02 -6.39 -11.37
CA LEU A 87 6.00 -7.39 -11.04
C LEU A 87 5.02 -7.59 -12.20
N CYS A 88 4.59 -6.52 -12.85
CA CYS A 88 3.65 -6.58 -13.96
C CYS A 88 4.21 -7.30 -15.18
N ARG A 89 5.50 -7.11 -15.49
CA ARG A 89 6.18 -7.91 -16.51
C ARG A 89 6.31 -9.37 -16.11
N LYS A 90 6.66 -9.64 -14.86
CA LYS A 90 6.92 -11.00 -14.36
C LYS A 90 5.65 -11.86 -14.30
N TYR A 91 4.53 -11.27 -13.91
CA TYR A 91 3.28 -11.98 -13.63
C TYR A 91 2.14 -11.66 -14.60
N ASP A 92 2.45 -10.95 -15.70
CA ASP A 92 1.50 -10.58 -16.74
C ASP A 92 0.26 -9.81 -16.22
N ILE A 93 0.51 -8.76 -15.44
CA ILE A 93 -0.50 -7.87 -14.84
C ILE A 93 -0.53 -6.54 -15.62
N LYS A 94 -1.72 -5.96 -15.82
CA LYS A 94 -1.89 -4.59 -16.35
C LYS A 94 -1.69 -3.58 -15.23
N PHE A 95 -1.01 -2.48 -15.53
CA PHE A 95 -0.68 -1.42 -14.59
C PHE A 95 -1.00 -0.05 -15.19
N SER A 96 -1.66 0.80 -14.40
CA SER A 96 -1.87 2.22 -14.72
C SER A 96 -1.82 3.07 -13.45
N GLN A 97 -1.81 4.39 -13.64
CA GLN A 97 -1.75 5.39 -12.56
C GLN A 97 -2.96 6.31 -12.68
N SER A 98 -3.50 6.77 -11.56
CA SER A 98 -4.63 7.70 -11.54
C SER A 98 -4.61 8.61 -10.32
N ASN A 99 -5.37 9.70 -10.42
CA ASN A 99 -5.73 10.61 -9.33
C ASN A 99 -7.26 10.69 -9.14
N LYS A 100 -8.03 9.79 -9.77
CA LYS A 100 -9.50 9.83 -9.81
C LYS A 100 -10.09 8.62 -9.09
N GLU A 101 -11.04 8.90 -8.21
CA GLU A 101 -11.86 7.89 -7.54
C GLU A 101 -12.59 6.97 -8.54
N SER A 102 -13.13 7.54 -9.63
CA SER A 102 -13.83 6.78 -10.67
C SER A 102 -13.00 5.64 -11.24
N ASP A 103 -11.68 5.86 -11.38
CA ASP A 103 -10.78 4.87 -11.97
C ASP A 103 -10.49 3.73 -10.98
N ILE A 104 -10.51 4.02 -9.67
CA ILE A 104 -10.41 3.01 -8.60
C ILE A 104 -11.65 2.12 -8.63
N ILE A 105 -12.83 2.73 -8.63
CA ILE A 105 -14.11 2.01 -8.64
C ILE A 105 -14.21 1.12 -9.87
N GLU A 106 -13.89 1.67 -11.06
CA GLU A 106 -13.91 0.91 -12.30
C GLU A 106 -12.91 -0.26 -12.30
N THR A 107 -11.69 -0.04 -11.77
CA THR A 107 -10.70 -1.11 -11.61
C THR A 107 -11.24 -2.22 -10.71
N ILE A 108 -11.86 -1.89 -9.58
CA ILE A 108 -12.44 -2.88 -8.67
C ILE A 108 -13.59 -3.64 -9.34
N ARG A 109 -14.47 -2.95 -10.09
CA ARG A 109 -15.57 -3.59 -10.84
C ARG A 109 -15.07 -4.58 -11.89
N GLN A 110 -13.92 -4.32 -12.49
CA GLN A 110 -13.25 -5.23 -13.42
C GLN A 110 -12.49 -6.37 -12.73
N GLY A 111 -12.60 -6.51 -11.40
CA GLY A 111 -11.88 -7.53 -10.62
C GLY A 111 -10.40 -7.20 -10.43
N GLY A 112 -10.02 -5.93 -10.53
CA GLY A 112 -8.69 -5.47 -10.18
C GLY A 112 -8.60 -4.94 -8.75
N VAL A 113 -7.44 -4.39 -8.42
CA VAL A 113 -7.13 -3.83 -7.10
C VAL A 113 -6.37 -2.52 -7.25
N CYS A 114 -6.37 -1.71 -6.21
CA CYS A 114 -5.75 -0.39 -6.21
C CYS A 114 -4.83 -0.21 -5.01
N ILE A 115 -3.69 0.43 -5.22
CA ILE A 115 -2.80 0.88 -4.15
C ILE A 115 -2.91 2.40 -4.05
N ALA A 116 -3.32 2.91 -2.89
CA ALA A 116 -3.27 4.35 -2.65
C ALA A 116 -1.91 4.74 -2.06
N ASN A 117 -1.33 5.79 -2.63
CA ASN A 117 -0.11 6.44 -2.22
C ASN A 117 -0.47 7.59 -1.29
N VAL A 118 -0.57 7.30 0.01
CA VAL A 118 -0.93 8.34 0.98
C VAL A 118 0.30 9.16 1.33
N GLY A 119 0.13 10.46 1.48
CA GLY A 119 1.24 11.36 1.79
C GLY A 119 1.39 11.72 3.26
N GLY A 120 0.36 11.47 4.06
CA GLY A 120 0.33 11.74 5.48
C GLY A 120 0.01 13.21 5.79
N ASP A 121 0.61 13.74 6.85
CA ASP A 121 0.28 15.06 7.37
C ASP A 121 0.72 16.18 6.39
N TYR A 122 -0.13 17.19 6.25
CA TYR A 122 0.22 18.44 5.57
C TYR A 122 -0.57 19.61 6.18
N LYS A 123 -0.30 20.84 5.71
CA LYS A 123 -0.91 22.03 6.30
C LYS A 123 -2.44 21.94 6.28
N GLY A 124 -3.05 21.80 7.47
CA GLY A 124 -4.49 21.71 7.66
C GLY A 124 -5.08 20.30 7.57
N HIS A 125 -4.24 19.26 7.45
CA HIS A 125 -4.67 17.86 7.38
C HIS A 125 -3.82 16.96 8.27
N ILE A 126 -4.47 16.12 9.05
CA ILE A 126 -3.85 15.01 9.78
C ILE A 126 -4.16 13.74 8.99
N GLY A 127 -3.11 13.09 8.51
CA GLY A 127 -3.20 11.88 7.71
C GLY A 127 -3.85 10.74 8.48
N VAL A 128 -4.85 10.11 7.85
CA VAL A 128 -5.65 9.05 8.47
C VAL A 128 -4.90 7.73 8.50
N PHE A 129 -4.21 7.39 7.41
CA PHE A 129 -3.49 6.13 7.29
C PHE A 129 -2.03 6.22 7.72
N SER A 130 -1.44 7.40 7.83
CA SER A 130 -0.06 7.60 8.26
C SER A 130 0.23 9.09 8.49
N HIS A 131 1.24 9.43 9.29
CA HIS A 131 1.76 10.81 9.36
C HIS A 131 2.69 11.15 8.19
N GLY A 132 3.26 10.13 7.53
CA GLY A 132 4.16 10.29 6.39
C GLY A 132 3.74 9.42 5.21
N GLY A 133 4.62 9.30 4.22
CA GLY A 133 4.37 8.46 3.05
C GLY A 133 4.06 7.01 3.41
N HIS A 134 2.99 6.47 2.83
CA HIS A 134 2.57 5.09 3.07
C HIS A 134 1.76 4.55 1.88
N TYR A 135 1.75 3.22 1.72
CA TYR A 135 0.93 2.56 0.72
C TYR A 135 -0.13 1.71 1.41
N ILE A 136 -1.39 1.88 1.00
CA ILE A 136 -2.51 1.08 1.48
C ILE A 136 -3.17 0.33 0.33
N TYR A 137 -3.73 -0.84 0.63
CA TYR A 137 -4.25 -1.78 -0.36
C TYR A 137 -5.78 -1.75 -0.39
N ILE A 138 -6.36 -1.32 -1.52
CA ILE A 138 -7.80 -1.21 -1.74
C ILE A 138 -8.25 -2.34 -2.65
N TYR A 139 -9.21 -3.14 -2.19
CA TYR A 139 -9.62 -4.36 -2.89
C TYR A 139 -11.12 -4.50 -3.14
N ALA A 140 -11.94 -3.64 -2.53
CA ALA A 140 -13.39 -3.64 -2.72
C ALA A 140 -13.98 -2.25 -2.50
N TYR A 141 -15.14 -2.02 -3.12
CA TYR A 141 -15.98 -0.84 -2.97
C TYR A 141 -17.42 -1.28 -2.78
N ASN A 142 -18.11 -0.72 -1.80
CA ASN A 142 -19.52 -0.99 -1.54
C ASN A 142 -20.36 0.21 -2.00
N GLU A 143 -21.06 0.04 -3.13
CA GLU A 143 -21.93 1.07 -3.71
C GLU A 143 -23.04 1.56 -2.76
N ALA A 144 -23.53 0.68 -1.87
CA ALA A 144 -24.63 1.02 -0.96
C ALA A 144 -24.16 1.89 0.21
N SER A 145 -22.94 1.67 0.71
CA SER A 145 -22.37 2.49 1.79
C SER A 145 -21.42 3.59 1.32
N GLY A 146 -20.95 3.53 0.07
CA GLY A 146 -19.93 4.43 -0.46
C GLY A 146 -18.53 4.21 0.15
N GLU A 147 -18.29 3.05 0.77
CA GLU A 147 -17.04 2.75 1.46
C GLU A 147 -16.11 1.85 0.63
N PHE A 148 -14.82 2.15 0.67
CA PHE A 148 -13.75 1.28 0.22
C PHE A 148 -13.30 0.35 1.35
N ALA A 149 -13.02 -0.90 1.01
CA ALA A 149 -12.38 -1.86 1.90
C ALA A 149 -10.86 -1.84 1.68
N VAL A 150 -10.12 -1.65 2.76
CA VAL A 150 -8.68 -1.41 2.76
C VAL A 150 -7.97 -2.40 3.68
N LEU A 151 -6.85 -2.95 3.22
CA LEU A 151 -5.83 -3.56 4.06
C LEU A 151 -4.68 -2.58 4.24
N ASP A 152 -4.42 -2.16 5.48
CA ASP A 152 -3.35 -1.23 5.81
C ASP A 152 -2.11 -2.02 6.27
N PRO A 153 -1.01 -2.03 5.49
CA PRO A 153 0.18 -2.80 5.82
C PRO A 153 0.88 -2.40 7.13
N SER A 154 0.65 -1.20 7.64
CA SER A 154 1.29 -0.72 8.88
C SER A 154 0.30 -0.60 10.04
N ARG A 155 -0.88 -1.22 9.92
CA ARG A 155 -1.88 -1.20 10.99
C ARG A 155 -1.32 -1.79 12.28
N LYS A 156 -1.55 -1.09 13.37
CA LYS A 156 -1.29 -1.55 14.74
C LYS A 156 -2.50 -1.19 15.60
N GLU A 157 -2.61 -1.83 16.76
CA GLU A 157 -3.66 -1.52 17.72
C GLU A 157 -3.64 -0.02 18.09
N GLY A 158 -4.82 0.57 18.23
CA GLY A 158 -4.97 1.99 18.56
C GLY A 158 -4.63 3.00 17.44
N LYS A 159 -4.12 2.56 16.29
CA LYS A 159 -3.69 3.47 15.19
C LYS A 159 -4.75 4.50 14.78
N TYR A 160 -6.02 4.08 14.73
CA TYR A 160 -7.14 4.93 14.31
C TYR A 160 -7.92 5.54 15.49
N GLU A 161 -7.52 5.27 16.73
CA GLU A 161 -8.07 5.94 17.93
C GLU A 161 -7.33 7.23 18.27
N GLU A 162 -6.22 7.49 17.57
CA GLU A 162 -5.43 8.71 17.70
C GLU A 162 -6.27 9.96 17.38
N GLU A 163 -6.02 11.04 18.12
CA GLU A 163 -6.61 12.36 17.86
C GLU A 163 -6.37 12.78 16.40
N GLY A 164 -7.41 13.26 15.73
CA GLY A 164 -7.38 13.58 14.31
C GLY A 164 -7.63 12.40 13.36
N ARG A 165 -7.59 11.14 13.82
CA ARG A 165 -7.98 9.94 13.07
C ARG A 165 -9.29 9.34 13.55
N LYS A 166 -9.57 9.48 14.84
CA LYS A 166 -10.74 8.88 15.50
C LYS A 166 -12.05 9.18 14.78
N GLY A 167 -12.81 8.13 14.51
CA GLY A 167 -14.12 8.21 13.84
C GLY A 167 -14.07 8.44 12.33
N LYS A 168 -12.89 8.59 11.70
CA LYS A 168 -12.78 8.76 10.24
C LYS A 168 -12.84 7.44 9.45
N VAL A 169 -12.55 6.32 10.11
CA VAL A 169 -12.59 4.98 9.50
C VAL A 169 -13.32 4.01 10.41
N ARG A 170 -13.87 2.95 9.82
CA ARG A 170 -14.47 1.83 10.54
C ARG A 170 -13.58 0.60 10.40
N CYS A 171 -13.24 -0.06 11.50
CA CYS A 171 -12.43 -1.29 11.46
C CYS A 171 -13.31 -2.52 11.70
N GLN A 172 -13.09 -3.59 10.93
CA GLN A 172 -13.73 -4.89 11.14
C GLN A 172 -12.74 -6.01 10.79
N GLY A 173 -12.30 -6.76 11.80
CA GLY A 173 -11.18 -7.70 11.61
C GLY A 173 -9.94 -6.96 11.12
N ASP A 174 -9.30 -7.47 10.07
CA ASP A 174 -8.14 -6.85 9.41
C ASP A 174 -8.51 -5.72 8.45
N THR A 175 -9.77 -5.66 8.00
CA THR A 175 -10.26 -4.65 7.06
C THR A 175 -10.53 -3.31 7.73
N VAL A 176 -10.13 -2.24 7.05
CA VAL A 176 -10.42 -0.85 7.38
C VAL A 176 -11.32 -0.29 6.28
N TYR A 177 -12.43 0.34 6.66
CA TYR A 177 -13.38 0.95 5.75
C TYR A 177 -13.28 2.47 5.82
N CYS A 178 -13.21 3.11 4.66
CA CYS A 178 -13.12 4.56 4.54
C CYS A 178 -13.91 5.05 3.32
N THR A 179 -14.28 6.33 3.32
CA THR A 179 -14.96 6.96 2.17
C THR A 179 -13.94 7.46 1.15
N ALA A 180 -14.43 7.82 -0.03
CA ALA A 180 -13.63 8.45 -1.06
C ALA A 180 -12.98 9.77 -0.60
N ASP A 181 -13.69 10.58 0.18
CA ASP A 181 -13.16 11.86 0.69
C ASP A 181 -11.91 11.64 1.55
N ILE A 182 -11.91 10.60 2.39
CA ILE A 182 -10.73 10.24 3.19
C ILE A 182 -9.55 9.86 2.30
N LEU A 183 -9.76 9.04 1.26
CA LEU A 183 -8.71 8.67 0.33
C LEU A 183 -8.19 9.87 -0.45
N LYS A 184 -9.08 10.75 -0.91
CA LYS A 184 -8.74 11.97 -1.63
C LYS A 184 -7.87 12.89 -0.79
N ASP A 185 -8.25 13.13 0.46
CA ASP A 185 -7.47 14.00 1.35
C ASP A 185 -6.12 13.36 1.70
N ASP A 186 -6.08 12.06 2.04
CA ASP A 186 -4.83 11.38 2.37
C ASP A 186 -3.85 11.24 1.18
N THR A 187 -4.34 11.35 -0.05
CA THR A 187 -3.52 11.30 -1.27
C THR A 187 -3.30 12.69 -1.92
N ALA A 188 -3.85 13.77 -1.36
CA ALA A 188 -3.90 15.09 -2.00
C ALA A 188 -2.53 15.72 -2.31
N ASN A 189 -1.49 15.34 -1.56
CA ASN A 189 -0.11 15.81 -1.75
C ASN A 189 0.78 14.78 -2.46
N ARG A 190 0.18 13.86 -3.22
CA ARG A 190 0.86 12.82 -3.99
C ARG A 190 0.42 12.85 -5.45
N ASP A 191 1.37 12.60 -6.34
CA ASP A 191 1.11 12.46 -7.77
C ASP A 191 2.01 11.34 -8.35
N PRO A 192 1.45 10.19 -8.76
CA PRO A 192 0.02 9.84 -8.65
C PRO A 192 -0.37 9.49 -7.21
N GLY A 193 -1.66 9.67 -6.91
CA GLY A 193 -2.32 9.23 -5.67
C GLY A 193 -2.71 7.74 -5.70
N TYR A 194 -2.92 7.17 -6.89
CA TYR A 194 -3.37 5.78 -7.05
C TYR A 194 -2.59 5.01 -8.12
N PHE A 195 -2.40 3.72 -7.84
CA PHE A 195 -1.80 2.74 -8.72
C PHE A 195 -2.78 1.58 -8.92
N LEU A 196 -3.17 1.33 -10.17
CA LEU A 196 -4.25 0.42 -10.52
C LEU A 196 -3.69 -0.84 -11.16
N PHE A 197 -4.18 -1.99 -10.72
CA PHE A 197 -3.69 -3.30 -11.15
C PHE A 197 -4.85 -4.19 -11.58
N LEU A 198 -4.74 -4.75 -12.78
CA LEU A 198 -5.75 -5.63 -13.38
C LEU A 198 -5.08 -6.87 -13.95
N ARG A 199 -5.73 -8.02 -13.82
CA ARG A 199 -5.31 -9.22 -14.54
C ARG A 199 -5.41 -8.98 -16.05
N LYS A 200 -4.46 -9.51 -16.83
CA LYS A 200 -4.53 -9.46 -18.29
C LYS A 200 -5.54 -10.45 -18.84
#